data_AF-A0A2Z6AZU7-F1
#
_entry.id   AF-A0A2Z6AZU7-F1
#
_cell.length_a   1.000
_cell.length_b   1.000
_cell.length_c   1.000
_cell.angle_alpha   90.00
_cell.angle_beta   90.00
_cell.angle_gamma   90.00
#
_symmetry.space_group_name_H-M   'P 1'
#
loop_
_entity.id
_entity.type
_entity.pdbx_description
1 polymer ?
#
loop_
_entity_poly.entity_id
_entity_poly.type
_entity_poly.pdbx_seq_one_letter_code
_entity_poly.pdbx_strand_id
1 'polypeptide(L)'
;MPDAKIEKVEKQLQQVFGDEMPANPTKDISAALQLAECLEAKGFSFAMKDCCPKSLDDSLWRAVFSKDETKFMAEDAQSAVAICVAAVDALSSE
;
A
#
# COMPACT_ATOMS: atom_id res chain seq x y z
N MET A 1 5.69 -18.08 -2.24
CA MET A 1 5.75 -17.44 -3.57
C MET A 1 5.11 -16.06 -3.47
N PRO A 2 5.84 -15.04 -2.99
CA PRO A 2 5.36 -13.67 -2.84
C PRO A 2 5.12 -12.95 -4.18
N ASP A 3 5.74 -13.44 -5.26
CA ASP A 3 5.77 -12.80 -6.58
C ASP A 3 4.38 -12.70 -7.23
N ALA A 4 3.53 -13.72 -7.09
CA ALA A 4 2.18 -13.71 -7.67
C ALA A 4 1.24 -12.69 -6.99
N LYS A 5 1.46 -12.39 -5.70
CA LYS A 5 0.66 -11.41 -4.97
C LYS A 5 1.07 -9.99 -5.38
N ILE A 6 2.37 -9.75 -5.49
CA ILE A 6 2.96 -8.48 -5.94
C ILE A 6 2.50 -8.16 -7.37
N GLU A 7 2.61 -9.12 -8.30
CA GLU A 7 2.22 -8.91 -9.70
C GLU A 7 0.72 -8.58 -9.85
N LYS A 8 -0.13 -9.20 -9.02
CA LYS A 8 -1.56 -8.88 -8.99
C LYS A 8 -1.83 -7.47 -8.48
N VAL A 9 -1.15 -7.07 -7.40
CA VAL A 9 -1.26 -5.72 -6.81
C VAL A 9 -0.79 -4.67 -7.82
N GLU A 10 0.35 -4.89 -8.49
CA GLU A 10 0.85 -3.99 -9.52
C GLU A 10 -0.11 -3.85 -10.69
N LYS A 11 -0.70 -4.95 -11.18
CA LYS A 11 -1.72 -4.89 -12.23
C LYS A 11 -2.95 -4.08 -11.80
N GLN A 12 -3.44 -4.28 -10.57
CA GLN A 12 -4.59 -3.52 -10.07
C GLN A 12 -4.27 -2.03 -9.91
N LEU A 13 -3.08 -1.69 -9.39
CA LEU A 13 -2.62 -0.31 -9.31
C LEU A 13 -2.49 0.31 -10.70
N GLN A 14 -1.90 -0.40 -11.66
CA GLN A 14 -1.77 0.08 -13.03
C GLN A 14 -3.14 0.30 -13.69
N GLN A 15 -4.15 -0.50 -13.38
CA GLN A 15 -5.51 -0.28 -13.90
C GLN A 15 -6.16 1.00 -13.36
N VAL A 16 -5.85 1.37 -12.11
CA VAL A 16 -6.43 2.56 -11.47
C VAL A 16 -5.65 3.83 -11.80
N PHE A 17 -4.32 3.75 -11.75
CA PHE A 17 -3.40 4.88 -11.95
C PHE A 17 -2.95 5.07 -13.40
N GLY A 18 -3.07 4.04 -14.24
CA GLY A 18 -2.67 4.10 -15.64
C GLY A 18 -1.21 4.49 -15.80
N ASP A 19 -0.98 5.63 -16.46
CA ASP A 19 0.34 6.20 -16.75
C ASP A 19 0.95 6.98 -15.57
N GLU A 20 0.15 7.31 -14.55
CA GLU A 20 0.63 7.96 -13.31
C GLU A 20 1.22 6.98 -12.30
N MET A 21 1.26 5.68 -12.63
CA MET A 21 1.85 4.67 -11.75
C MET A 21 3.38 4.87 -11.65
N PRO A 22 3.91 5.10 -10.44
CA PRO A 22 5.35 5.21 -10.26
C PRO A 22 6.04 3.85 -10.47
N ALA A 23 7.30 3.88 -10.89
CA ALA A 23 8.02 2.65 -11.25
C ALA A 23 8.33 1.78 -10.01
N ASN A 24 7.77 0.57 -9.96
CA ASN A 24 7.95 -0.44 -8.90
C ASN A 24 7.50 0.00 -7.49
N PRO A 25 6.22 0.32 -7.27
CA PRO A 25 5.74 0.81 -5.98
C PRO A 25 5.80 -0.24 -4.87
N THR A 26 5.96 -1.51 -5.22
CA THR A 26 6.11 -2.63 -4.26
C THR A 26 7.53 -2.77 -3.73
N LYS A 27 8.52 -2.17 -4.40
CA LYS A 27 9.94 -2.19 -4.00
C LYS A 27 10.45 -0.83 -3.57
N ASP A 28 9.86 0.24 -4.09
CA ASP A 28 10.22 1.61 -3.76
C ASP A 28 9.18 2.25 -2.85
N ILE A 29 9.61 2.63 -1.64
CA ILE A 29 8.73 3.24 -0.65
C ILE A 29 8.26 4.63 -1.06
N SER A 30 9.06 5.37 -1.83
CA SER A 30 8.69 6.71 -2.31
C SER A 30 7.54 6.60 -3.30
N ALA A 31 7.66 5.66 -4.25
CA ALA A 31 6.59 5.31 -5.18
C ALA A 31 5.31 4.85 -4.45
N ALA A 32 5.45 4.04 -3.40
CA ALA A 32 4.30 3.62 -2.59
C ALA A 32 3.63 4.80 -1.86
N LEU A 33 4.41 5.72 -1.31
CA LEU A 33 3.91 6.92 -0.64
C LEU A 33 3.20 7.86 -1.63
N GLN A 34 3.70 8.02 -2.85
CA GLN A 34 3.01 8.80 -3.89
C GLN A 34 1.62 8.21 -4.20
N LEU A 35 1.48 6.88 -4.23
CA LEU A 35 0.16 6.25 -4.35
C LEU A 35 -0.74 6.59 -3.16
N ALA A 36 -0.18 6.57 -1.95
CA ALA A 36 -0.93 6.96 -0.76
C ALA A 36 -1.43 8.40 -0.87
N GLU A 37 -0.58 9.34 -1.27
CA GLU A 37 -0.96 10.75 -1.50
C GLU A 37 -2.08 10.88 -2.54
N CYS A 38 -2.04 10.09 -3.62
CA CYS A 38 -3.13 10.09 -4.60
C CYS A 38 -4.45 9.54 -4.05
N LEU A 39 -4.41 8.51 -3.19
CA LEU A 39 -5.61 8.06 -2.48
C LEU A 39 -6.10 9.15 -1.53
N GLU A 40 -5.20 9.85 -0.84
CA GLU A 40 -5.59 10.97 0.03
C GLU A 40 -6.27 12.10 -0.74
N ALA A 41 -5.79 12.40 -1.95
CA ALA A 41 -6.46 13.34 -2.86
C ALA A 41 -7.88 12.88 -3.29
N LYS A 42 -8.16 11.57 -3.27
CA LYS A 42 -9.50 10.97 -3.50
C LYS A 42 -10.37 10.92 -2.23
N GLY A 43 -9.89 11.47 -1.12
CA GLY A 43 -10.61 11.53 0.15
C GLY A 43 -10.34 10.36 1.09
N PHE A 44 -9.34 9.52 0.80
CA PHE A 44 -8.87 8.54 1.78
C PHE A 44 -7.97 9.24 2.83
N SER A 45 -7.73 8.59 3.95
CA SER A 45 -6.73 9.00 4.95
C SER A 45 -5.74 7.87 5.12
N PHE A 46 -4.45 8.16 4.99
CA PHE A 46 -3.38 7.18 5.11
C PHE A 46 -2.67 7.28 6.45
N ALA A 47 -2.39 6.13 7.06
CA ALA A 47 -1.55 6.02 8.25
C ALA A 47 -0.64 4.79 8.14
N MET A 48 0.63 4.97 8.48
CA MET A 48 1.61 3.90 8.56
C MET A 48 2.02 3.67 10.00
N LYS A 49 2.10 2.41 10.41
CA LYS A 49 2.51 2.00 11.75
C LYS A 49 3.61 0.95 11.69
N ASP A 50 4.68 1.20 12.42
CA ASP A 50 5.70 0.20 12.73
C ASP A 50 5.17 -0.72 13.85
N CYS A 51 5.10 -2.02 13.57
CA CYS A 51 4.54 -3.03 14.49
C CYS A 51 5.62 -3.85 15.22
N CYS A 52 6.90 -3.77 14.83
CA CYS A 52 7.99 -4.52 15.45
C CYS A 52 9.16 -3.64 15.94
N PRO A 53 8.93 -2.72 16.91
CA PRO A 53 10.00 -1.85 17.41
C PRO A 53 11.07 -2.58 18.26
N LYS A 54 10.90 -3.89 18.55
CA LYS A 54 11.76 -4.67 19.47
C LYS A 54 12.50 -5.84 18.81
N SER A 55 12.29 -6.08 17.51
CA SER A 55 12.97 -7.17 16.79
C SER A 55 13.97 -6.58 15.81
N LEU A 56 15.26 -6.88 15.99
CA LEU A 56 16.32 -6.45 15.07
C LEU A 56 16.28 -7.19 13.72
N ASP A 57 15.59 -8.33 13.66
CA ASP A 57 15.57 -9.24 12.51
C ASP A 57 14.27 -9.16 11.69
N ASP A 58 13.19 -8.63 12.27
CA ASP A 58 11.86 -8.62 11.66
C ASP A 58 11.29 -7.20 11.72
N SER A 59 11.20 -6.56 10.55
CA SER A 59 10.46 -5.30 10.38
C SER A 59 9.05 -5.67 9.95
N LEU A 60 8.03 -5.22 10.69
CA LEU A 60 6.63 -5.42 10.30
C LEU A 60 5.95 -4.07 10.17
N TRP A 61 5.54 -3.76 8.96
CA TRP A 61 4.88 -2.51 8.63
C TRP A 61 3.40 -2.74 8.41
N ARG A 62 2.58 -1.90 9.03
CA ARG A 62 1.13 -1.88 8.83
C ARG A 62 0.73 -0.57 8.15
N ALA A 63 0.23 -0.68 6.93
CA ALA A 63 -0.42 0.42 6.22
C ALA A 63 -1.91 0.37 6.48
N VAL A 64 -2.51 1.54 6.74
CA VAL A 64 -3.94 1.69 7.00
C VAL A 64 -4.46 2.84 6.14
N PHE A 65 -5.38 2.54 5.24
CA PHE A 65 -6.21 3.52 4.55
C PHE A 65 -7.60 3.55 5.18
N SER A 66 -8.22 4.71 5.21
CA SER A 66 -9.59 4.85 5.71
C SER A 66 -10.38 5.86 4.91
N LYS A 67 -11.63 5.54 4.60
CA LYS A 67 -12.56 6.40 3.86
C LYS A 67 -13.99 6.06 4.28
N ASP A 68 -14.79 7.08 4.57
CA ASP A 68 -16.22 6.96 4.91
C ASP A 68 -16.51 5.79 5.88
N GLU A 69 -15.84 5.82 7.05
CA GLU A 69 -15.90 4.80 8.13
C GLU A 69 -15.32 3.41 7.80
N THR A 70 -14.99 3.14 6.54
CA THR A 70 -14.33 1.90 6.12
C THR A 70 -12.83 2.01 6.30
N LYS A 71 -12.20 0.94 6.80
CA LYS A 71 -10.75 0.86 7.02
C LYS A 71 -10.18 -0.31 6.24
N PHE A 72 -9.17 -0.03 5.44
CA PHE A 72 -8.42 -0.99 4.65
C PHE A 72 -7.01 -1.06 5.23
N MET A 73 -6.57 -2.24 5.62
CA MET A 73 -5.26 -2.38 6.27
C MET A 73 -4.53 -3.60 5.74
N ALA A 74 -3.23 -3.44 5.56
CA ALA A 74 -2.35 -4.53 5.18
C ALA A 74 -1.06 -4.48 5.98
N GLU A 75 -0.54 -5.67 6.24
CA GLU A 75 0.70 -5.88 6.98
C GLU A 75 1.67 -6.62 6.11
N ASP A 76 2.91 -6.14 6.07
CA ASP A 76 3.98 -6.80 5.34
C ASP A 76 5.34 -6.44 5.96
N ALA A 77 6.33 -7.29 5.71
CA ALA A 77 7.70 -7.01 6.14
C ALA A 77 8.30 -5.82 5.38
N GLN A 78 7.82 -5.57 4.16
CA GLN A 78 8.19 -4.41 3.37
C GLN A 78 7.11 -3.34 3.46
N SER A 79 7.50 -2.15 3.91
CA SER A 79 6.64 -0.96 3.98
C SER A 79 5.93 -0.65 2.66
N ALA A 80 6.68 -0.73 1.54
CA ALA A 80 6.16 -0.48 0.19
C ALA A 80 5.06 -1.49 -0.21
N VAL A 81 5.25 -2.78 0.10
CA VAL A 81 4.26 -3.83 -0.17
C VAL A 81 3.02 -3.63 0.68
N ALA A 82 3.18 -3.34 1.98
CA ALA A 82 2.06 -3.08 2.88
C ALA A 82 1.18 -1.93 2.35
N ILE A 83 1.79 -0.83 1.92
CA ILE A 83 1.05 0.31 1.34
C ILE A 83 0.31 -0.10 0.07
N CYS A 84 0.99 -0.75 -0.88
CA CYS A 84 0.39 -1.15 -2.15
C CYS A 84 -0.80 -2.10 -1.97
N VAL A 85 -0.67 -3.07 -1.06
CA VAL A 85 -1.76 -4.02 -0.77
C VAL A 85 -2.96 -3.30 -0.16
N ALA A 86 -2.72 -2.43 0.84
CA ALA A 86 -3.81 -1.68 1.49
C ALA A 86 -4.48 -0.70 0.52
N ALA A 87 -3.71 -0.07 -0.37
CA ALA A 87 -4.22 0.82 -1.41
C ALA A 87 -5.08 0.06 -2.43
N VAL A 88 -4.64 -1.11 -2.88
CA VAL A 88 -5.44 -1.95 -3.79
C VAL A 88 -6.73 -2.42 -3.16
N ASP A 89 -6.70 -2.79 -1.87
CA ASP A 89 -7.89 -3.20 -1.12
C ASP A 89 -8.90 -2.05 -1.00
N ALA A 90 -8.39 -0.85 -0.69
CA ALA A 90 -9.17 0.38 -0.64
C ALA A 90 -9.81 0.73 -2.00
N LEU A 91 -9.05 0.61 -3.09
CA LEU A 91 -9.52 0.90 -4.45
C LEU A 91 -10.45 -0.19 -5.02
N SER A 92 -10.33 -1.44 -4.55
CA SER A 92 -11.19 -2.55 -5.00
C SER A 92 -12.53 -2.58 -4.28
N SER A 93 -12.65 -1.88 -3.15
CA SER A 93 -13.89 -1.73 -2.38
C SER A 93 -14.60 -0.40 -2.63
N GLU A 94 -14.06 0.44 -3.53
CA GLU A 94 -14.68 1.69 -4.01
C GLU A 94 -15.62 1.45 -5.21
#